data_AF-A0A519VIQ6-F1
#
_entry.id   AF-A0A519VIQ6-F1
#
_cell.length_a   1.000
_cell.length_b   1.000
_cell.length_c   1.000
_cell.angle_alpha   90.00
_cell.angle_beta   90.00
_cell.angle_gamma   90.00
#
_symmetry.space_group_name_H-M   'P 1'
#
loop_
_entity.id
_entity.type
_entity.pdbx_description
1 polymer ?
#
loop_
_entity_poly.entity_id
_entity_poly.type
_entity_poly.pdbx_seq_one_letter_code
_entity_poly.pdbx_strand_id
1 'polypeptide(L)'
;PYTFKAGQADLGERVYTLGYPREDVVYGEGALSARSGYDGDTAFYQVSIPLNPGNSGGPLLDAQGNLIGVVSSRQDDVLGAAFATKSSYLVRLVDSLKNKQPVPAYHLPRTNQLAGAGRPQQLKRLQDFVFVVKVYE
;
A
#
# COMPACT_ATOMS: atom_id res chain seq x y z
N PRO A 1 9.64 7.02 -4.89
CA PRO A 1 10.37 6.02 -5.74
C PRO A 1 9.46 5.11 -6.60
N TYR A 2 8.17 4.98 -6.27
CA TYR A 2 7.20 4.14 -6.98
C TYR A 2 6.18 4.97 -7.76
N THR A 3 5.46 4.32 -8.67
CA THR A 3 4.25 4.84 -9.34
C THR A 3 2.99 4.23 -8.73
N PHE A 4 1.82 4.66 -9.19
CA PHE A 4 0.54 4.07 -8.83
C PHE A 4 0.12 3.07 -9.91
N LYS A 5 -0.46 1.93 -9.52
CA LYS A 5 -0.96 0.97 -10.50
C LYS A 5 -2.10 1.59 -11.30
N ALA A 6 -1.98 1.52 -12.62
CA ALA A 6 -3.05 1.91 -13.53
C ALA A 6 -4.12 0.83 -13.53
N GLY A 7 -5.35 1.19 -13.17
CA GLY A 7 -6.47 0.24 -13.13
C GLY A 7 -6.53 -0.61 -11.86
N GLN A 8 -7.24 -1.73 -11.94
CA GLN A 8 -7.45 -2.65 -10.83
C GLN A 8 -6.38 -3.74 -10.80
N ALA A 9 -6.04 -4.24 -9.62
CA ALA A 9 -5.19 -5.42 -9.46
C ALA A 9 -5.94 -6.72 -9.78
N ASP A 10 -5.18 -7.68 -10.28
CA ASP A 10 -5.69 -8.98 -10.69
C ASP A 10 -5.64 -10.00 -9.56
N LEU A 11 -6.60 -10.91 -9.53
CA LEU A 11 -6.59 -12.00 -8.56
C LEU A 11 -5.34 -12.86 -8.76
N GLY A 12 -4.68 -13.21 -7.66
CA GLY A 12 -3.42 -13.96 -7.68
C GLY A 12 -2.19 -13.10 -8.03
N GLU A 13 -2.35 -11.80 -8.28
CA GLU A 13 -1.21 -10.90 -8.51
C GLU A 13 -0.32 -10.88 -7.26
N ARG A 14 0.99 -11.07 -7.45
CA ARG A 14 1.96 -11.05 -6.34
C ARG A 14 2.10 -9.65 -5.78
N VAL A 15 1.99 -9.55 -4.47
CA VAL A 15 2.02 -8.28 -3.74
C VAL A 15 2.96 -8.34 -2.56
N TYR A 16 3.43 -7.19 -2.12
CA TYR A 16 4.27 -7.08 -0.94
C TYR A 16 4.08 -5.76 -0.20
N THR A 17 4.54 -5.76 1.05
CA THR A 17 4.52 -4.60 1.92
C THR A 17 5.78 -4.53 2.77
N LEU A 18 6.03 -3.34 3.32
CA LEU A 18 7.05 -3.04 4.31
C LEU A 18 6.37 -2.24 5.41
N GLY A 19 6.59 -2.62 6.66
CA GLY A 19 6.03 -1.94 7.82
C GLY A 19 6.96 -2.06 9.02
N TYR A 20 6.54 -1.52 10.16
CA TYR A 20 7.30 -1.53 11.40
C TYR A 20 6.44 -2.13 12.52
N PRO A 21 6.19 -3.45 12.50
CA PRO A 21 5.52 -4.13 13.61
C PRO A 21 6.38 -4.22 14.88
N ARG A 22 7.67 -3.90 14.76
CA ARG A 22 8.68 -3.88 15.84
C ARG A 22 9.61 -2.69 15.60
N GLU A 23 10.74 -2.62 16.31
CA GLU A 23 11.74 -1.56 16.12
C GLU A 23 12.37 -1.56 14.71
N ASP A 24 12.37 -2.71 14.05
CA ASP A 24 12.90 -2.88 12.70
C ASP A 24 11.81 -2.97 11.63
N VAL A 25 12.20 -2.67 10.39
CA VAL A 25 11.34 -2.85 9.22
C VAL A 25 11.13 -4.34 8.93
N VAL A 26 9.87 -4.73 8.76
CA VAL A 26 9.48 -6.10 8.42
C VAL A 26 8.88 -6.13 7.03
N TYR A 27 9.38 -7.08 6.25
CA TYR A 27 8.89 -7.40 4.92
C TYR A 27 7.75 -8.43 5.00
N GLY A 28 6.68 -8.20 4.24
CA GLY A 28 5.61 -9.17 4.04
C GLY A 28 5.29 -9.35 2.56
N GLU A 29 5.02 -10.59 2.14
CA GLU A 29 4.60 -10.91 0.78
C GLU A 29 3.40 -11.84 0.75
N GLY A 30 2.70 -11.83 -0.37
CA GLY A 30 1.54 -12.66 -0.61
C GLY A 30 0.97 -12.41 -2.01
N ALA A 31 -0.34 -12.60 -2.14
CA ALA A 31 -1.07 -12.36 -3.37
C ALA A 31 -2.35 -11.55 -3.10
N LEU A 32 -2.89 -10.94 -4.15
CA LEU A 32 -4.24 -10.40 -4.12
C LEU A 32 -5.26 -11.55 -4.04
N SER A 33 -5.97 -11.63 -2.92
CA SER A 33 -6.96 -12.69 -2.66
C SER A 33 -8.35 -12.30 -3.16
N ALA A 34 -8.74 -11.03 -3.03
CA ALA A 34 -10.00 -10.53 -3.55
C ALA A 34 -9.91 -9.05 -3.98
N ARG A 35 -10.74 -8.70 -4.96
CA ARG A 35 -10.88 -7.35 -5.52
C ARG A 35 -11.76 -6.42 -4.69
N SER A 36 -12.36 -6.93 -3.63
CA SER A 36 -13.18 -6.23 -2.64
C SER A 36 -12.77 -6.67 -1.23
N GLY A 37 -13.07 -5.83 -0.25
CA GLY A 37 -12.95 -6.18 1.16
C GLY A 37 -14.17 -6.93 1.70
N TYR A 38 -14.31 -6.90 3.02
CA TYR A 38 -15.45 -7.45 3.75
C TYR A 38 -16.79 -6.90 3.22
N ASP A 39 -17.80 -7.77 3.17
CA ASP A 39 -19.16 -7.44 2.69
C ASP A 39 -19.20 -6.77 1.30
N GLY A 40 -18.24 -7.10 0.44
CA GLY A 40 -18.15 -6.55 -0.91
C GLY A 40 -17.65 -5.12 -0.99
N ASP A 41 -17.05 -4.56 0.07
CA ASP A 41 -16.54 -3.20 0.10
C ASP A 41 -15.49 -2.97 -1.01
N THR A 42 -15.89 -2.21 -2.04
CA THR A 42 -15.06 -1.97 -3.22
C THR A 42 -13.91 -1.01 -2.99
N ALA A 43 -13.83 -0.35 -1.83
CA ALA A 43 -12.71 0.51 -1.47
C ALA A 43 -11.45 -0.25 -1.06
N PHE A 44 -11.58 -1.56 -0.80
CA PHE A 44 -10.50 -2.40 -0.27
C PHE A 44 -10.14 -3.53 -1.21
N TYR A 45 -8.88 -3.95 -1.11
CA TYR A 45 -8.42 -5.26 -1.55
C TYR A 45 -8.28 -6.17 -0.35
N GLN A 46 -8.53 -7.46 -0.55
CA GLN A 46 -8.10 -8.50 0.37
C GLN A 46 -6.80 -9.12 -0.14
N VAL A 47 -5.84 -9.32 0.75
CA VAL A 47 -4.54 -9.92 0.42
C VAL A 47 -4.20 -11.06 1.35
N SER A 48 -3.35 -11.97 0.88
CA SER A 48 -2.81 -13.08 1.67
C SER A 48 -1.45 -12.74 2.30
N ILE A 49 -1.33 -11.55 2.87
CA ILE A 49 -0.13 -11.14 3.60
C ILE A 49 -0.40 -11.30 5.10
N PRO A 50 0.48 -11.98 5.87
CA PRO A 50 0.39 -11.98 7.32
C PRO A 50 0.63 -10.56 7.85
N LEU A 51 -0.43 -9.92 8.36
CA LEU A 51 -0.33 -8.57 8.91
C LEU A 51 -0.38 -8.62 10.43
N ASN A 52 0.61 -7.97 11.06
CA ASN A 52 0.65 -7.71 12.49
C ASN A 52 0.45 -6.20 12.73
N PRO A 53 0.09 -5.79 13.97
CA PRO A 53 0.15 -4.38 14.36
C PRO A 53 1.47 -3.74 13.94
N GLY A 54 1.44 -2.54 13.37
CA GLY A 54 2.60 -1.81 12.83
C GLY A 54 2.87 -2.02 11.33
N ASN A 55 2.15 -2.91 10.66
CA ASN A 55 2.07 -2.90 9.18
C ASN A 55 1.01 -1.91 8.65
N SER A 56 0.08 -1.49 9.51
CA SER A 56 -0.97 -0.53 9.15
C SER A 56 -0.38 0.80 8.69
N GLY A 57 -0.93 1.34 7.59
CA GLY A 57 -0.38 2.53 6.92
C GLY A 57 0.78 2.23 5.97
N GLY A 58 1.33 1.01 5.97
CA GLY A 58 2.39 0.60 5.06
C GLY A 58 1.93 0.52 3.59
N PRO A 59 2.85 0.71 2.62
CA PRO A 59 2.53 0.59 1.21
C PRO A 59 2.25 -0.87 0.82
N LEU A 60 1.22 -1.10 0.01
CA LEU A 60 1.00 -2.37 -0.68
C LEU A 60 1.38 -2.21 -2.15
N LEU A 61 2.34 -3.00 -2.61
CA LEU A 61 2.98 -2.87 -3.91
C LEU A 61 2.82 -4.15 -4.73
N ASP A 62 2.64 -4.03 -6.05
CA ASP A 62 2.74 -5.16 -6.98
C ASP A 62 4.20 -5.56 -7.24
N ALA A 63 4.42 -6.65 -7.98
CA ALA A 63 5.77 -7.15 -8.29
C ALA A 63 6.69 -6.12 -8.98
N GLN A 64 6.13 -5.17 -9.71
CA GLN A 64 6.84 -4.11 -10.41
C GLN A 64 7.10 -2.89 -9.49
N GLY A 65 6.61 -2.92 -8.26
CA GLY A 65 6.74 -1.83 -7.30
C GLY A 65 5.79 -0.67 -7.59
N ASN A 66 4.65 -0.92 -8.24
CA ASN A 66 3.57 0.07 -8.29
C ASN A 66 2.72 -0.02 -7.02
N LEU A 67 2.35 1.12 -6.46
CA LEU A 67 1.45 1.21 -5.31
C LEU A 67 0.04 0.83 -5.75
N ILE A 68 -0.46 -0.27 -5.19
CA ILE A 68 -1.83 -0.77 -5.44
C ILE A 68 -2.77 -0.41 -4.29
N GLY A 69 -2.22 -0.15 -3.10
CA GLY A 69 -3.00 0.25 -1.95
C GLY A 69 -2.15 0.61 -0.73
N VAL A 70 -2.84 0.92 0.37
CA VAL A 70 -2.24 1.15 1.68
C VAL A 70 -2.84 0.15 2.64
N VAL A 71 -1.98 -0.57 3.35
CA VAL A 71 -2.38 -1.58 4.33
C VAL A 71 -3.25 -0.92 5.40
N SER A 72 -4.39 -1.52 5.68
CA SER A 72 -5.34 -1.04 6.69
C SER A 72 -5.58 -2.12 7.73
N SER A 73 -5.28 -1.81 8.98
CA SER A 73 -5.74 -2.60 10.13
C SER A 73 -7.22 -2.31 10.36
N ARG A 74 -8.10 -2.95 9.59
CA ARG A 74 -9.51 -3.02 9.98
C ARG A 74 -9.63 -3.95 11.17
N GLN A 75 -10.24 -3.45 12.23
CA GLN A 75 -10.42 -4.10 13.53
C GLN A 75 -11.54 -5.15 13.51
N ASP A 76 -11.69 -5.87 12.40
CA ASP A 76 -12.55 -7.04 12.35
C ASP A 76 -11.65 -8.27 12.43
N ASP A 77 -11.12 -8.53 13.63
CA ASP A 77 -10.32 -9.70 14.01
C ASP A 77 -10.98 -11.05 13.65
N VAL A 78 -12.25 -11.01 13.21
CA VAL A 78 -13.13 -12.15 12.99
C VAL A 78 -12.76 -12.98 11.74
N LEU A 79 -11.98 -12.45 10.79
CA LEU A 79 -11.76 -13.13 9.50
C LEU A 79 -10.32 -13.51 9.16
N GLY A 80 -9.32 -13.16 9.97
CA GLY A 80 -7.92 -13.49 9.70
C GLY A 80 -7.41 -13.00 8.32
N ALA A 81 -8.10 -12.05 7.72
CA ALA A 81 -7.85 -11.55 6.37
C ALA A 81 -7.21 -10.17 6.42
N ALA A 82 -6.18 -9.97 5.60
CA ALA A 82 -5.48 -8.70 5.48
C ALA A 82 -6.13 -7.82 4.42
N PHE A 83 -6.30 -6.53 4.71
CA PHE A 83 -6.94 -5.58 3.82
C PHE A 83 -6.04 -4.39 3.47
N ALA A 84 -6.26 -3.82 2.29
CA ALA A 84 -5.60 -2.59 1.87
C ALA A 84 -6.56 -1.67 1.13
N THR A 85 -6.58 -0.39 1.50
CA THR A 85 -7.34 0.65 0.80
C THR A 85 -6.73 0.85 -0.58
N LYS A 86 -7.54 0.81 -1.65
CA LYS A 86 -7.05 0.90 -3.03
C LYS A 86 -6.40 2.25 -3.30
N SER A 87 -5.26 2.24 -3.98
CA SER A 87 -4.50 3.46 -4.31
C SER A 87 -5.24 4.38 -5.29
N SER A 88 -6.24 3.87 -6.02
CA SER A 88 -7.13 4.66 -6.88
C SER A 88 -7.92 5.72 -6.10
N TYR A 89 -8.24 5.49 -4.83
CA TYR A 89 -8.89 6.49 -3.98
C TYR A 89 -7.91 7.60 -3.61
N LEU A 90 -6.64 7.27 -3.35
CA LEU A 90 -5.59 8.26 -3.10
C LEU A 90 -5.36 9.15 -4.33
N VAL A 91 -5.34 8.56 -5.52
CA VAL A 91 -5.23 9.30 -6.79
C VAL A 91 -6.40 10.27 -6.95
N ARG A 92 -7.64 9.80 -6.73
CA ARG A 92 -8.83 10.65 -6.79
C ARG A 92 -8.83 11.77 -5.74
N LEU A 93 -8.35 11.49 -4.53
CA LEU A 93 -8.22 12.49 -3.48
C LEU A 93 -7.22 13.58 -3.90
N VAL A 94 -6.04 13.18 -4.36
CA VAL A 94 -5.02 14.09 -4.90
C VAL A 94 -5.57 14.96 -6.02
N ASP A 95 -6.27 14.36 -6.99
CA ASP A 95 -6.86 15.10 -8.11
C ASP A 95 -7.95 16.07 -7.64
N SER A 96 -8.73 15.71 -6.62
CA SER A 96 -9.75 16.58 -6.04
C SER A 96 -9.15 17.76 -5.28
N LEU A 97 -7.99 17.56 -4.63
CA LEU A 97 -7.28 18.61 -3.88
C LEU A 97 -6.60 19.62 -4.81
N LYS A 98 -6.15 19.23 -6.00
CA LYS A 98 -5.59 20.16 -7.01
C LYS A 98 -6.55 21.31 -7.34
N ASN A 99 -7.86 21.05 -7.25
CA ASN A 99 -8.89 22.02 -7.57
C ASN A 99 -9.25 22.95 -6.38
N LYS A 100 -8.67 22.72 -5.20
CA LYS A 100 -8.91 23.50 -3.98
C LYS A 100 -7.63 24.25 -3.57
N GLN A 101 -7.48 25.48 -4.06
CA GLN A 101 -6.42 26.41 -3.60
C GLN A 101 -6.63 26.75 -2.10
N PRO A 102 -5.56 27.07 -1.33
CA PRO A 102 -4.19 27.37 -1.73
C PRO A 102 -3.19 26.24 -1.42
N VAL A 103 -3.51 24.99 -1.78
CA VAL A 103 -2.60 23.85 -1.56
C VAL A 103 -1.52 23.82 -2.67
N PRO A 104 -0.23 23.61 -2.36
CA PRO A 104 0.80 23.40 -3.37
C PRO A 104 0.42 22.30 -4.35
N ALA A 105 0.70 22.49 -5.64
CA ALA A 105 0.39 21.50 -6.67
C ALA A 105 1.13 20.18 -6.39
N TYR A 106 0.39 19.15 -5.98
CA TYR A 106 0.95 17.82 -5.78
C TYR A 106 0.92 17.02 -7.09
N HIS A 107 2.09 16.58 -7.54
CA HIS A 107 2.25 15.79 -8.77
C HIS A 107 2.54 14.33 -8.44
N LEU A 108 1.72 13.43 -8.99
CA LEU A 108 1.97 12.00 -8.87
C LEU A 108 3.24 11.62 -9.65
N PRO A 109 4.07 10.72 -9.09
CA PRO A 109 5.26 10.22 -9.77
C PRO A 109 4.86 9.50 -11.08
N ARG A 110 5.59 9.81 -12.15
CA ARG A 110 5.39 9.19 -13.48
C ARG A 110 6.42 8.10 -13.80
N THR A 111 7.49 8.02 -13.03
CA THR A 111 8.59 7.08 -13.21
C THR A 111 8.68 6.16 -12.02
N ASN A 112 8.78 4.86 -12.30
CA ASN A 112 8.92 3.83 -11.28
C ASN A 112 10.38 3.43 -11.16
N GLN A 113 11.04 3.89 -10.10
CA GLN A 113 12.44 3.54 -9.82
C GLN A 113 12.57 2.16 -9.16
N LEU A 114 11.46 1.49 -8.81
CA LEU A 114 11.47 0.13 -8.28
C LEU A 114 11.33 -0.92 -9.38
N ALA A 115 10.77 -0.54 -10.53
CA ALA A 115 10.56 -1.45 -11.66
C ALA A 115 11.89 -2.01 -12.18
N GLY A 116 11.90 -3.30 -12.50
CA GLY A 116 13.08 -4.01 -13.02
C GLY A 116 14.18 -4.33 -11.99
N ALA A 117 14.10 -3.78 -10.77
CA ALA A 117 15.02 -4.13 -9.69
C ALA A 117 14.60 -5.45 -9.00
N GLY A 118 15.59 -6.20 -8.52
CA GLY A 118 15.34 -7.35 -7.64
C GLY A 118 14.70 -6.92 -6.31
N ARG A 119 13.97 -7.82 -5.65
CA ARG A 119 13.24 -7.51 -4.41
C ARG A 119 14.12 -6.85 -3.34
N PRO A 120 15.34 -7.34 -3.00
CA PRO A 120 16.19 -6.66 -2.01
C PRO A 120 16.51 -5.21 -2.36
N GLN A 121 16.75 -4.90 -3.64
CA GLN A 121 17.03 -3.55 -4.11
C GLN A 121 15.77 -2.68 -4.10
N GLN A 122 14.59 -3.24 -4.41
CA GLN A 122 13.32 -2.55 -4.24
C GLN A 122 13.09 -2.16 -2.78
N LEU A 123 13.31 -3.10 -1.84
CA LEU A 123 13.12 -2.86 -0.40
C LEU A 123 14.10 -1.78 0.09
N LYS A 124 15.38 -1.87 -0.28
CA LYS A 124 16.39 -0.85 0.09
C LYS A 124 15.98 0.56 -0.35
N ARG A 125 15.43 0.70 -1.57
CA ARG A 125 14.95 1.99 -2.08
C ARG A 125 13.65 2.45 -1.43
N LEU A 126 12.83 1.52 -0.96
CA LEU A 126 11.54 1.84 -0.36
C LEU A 126 11.67 2.19 1.14
N GLN A 127 12.64 1.62 1.84
CA GLN A 127 12.88 1.84 3.27
C GLN A 127 12.99 3.33 3.63
N ASP A 128 13.61 4.15 2.76
CA ASP A 128 13.72 5.60 2.95
C ASP A 128 12.37 6.35 2.91
N PHE A 129 11.26 5.66 2.59
CA PHE A 129 9.92 6.23 2.43
C PHE A 129 8.87 5.58 3.34
N VAL A 130 9.27 4.67 4.23
CA VAL A 130 8.39 4.03 5.22
C VAL A 130 8.88 4.45 6.59
N PHE A 131 7.98 4.96 7.44
CA PHE A 131 8.35 5.55 8.72
C PHE A 131 7.47 5.03 9.84
N VAL A 132 8.04 4.95 11.05
CA VAL A 132 7.27 4.73 12.28
C VAL A 132 6.71 6.06 12.75
N VAL A 133 5.40 6.13 12.91
CA VAL A 133 4.74 7.25 13.58
C VAL A 133 4.53 6.85 15.04
N LYS A 134 5.26 7.49 15.97
CA LYS A 134 5.08 7.32 17.42
C LYS A 134 4.25 8.48 17.95
N VAL A 135 3.14 8.17 18.62
CA VAL A 135 2.34 9.14 19.37
C VAL A 135 2.80 9.08 20.82
N TYR A 136 3.26 10.20 21.36
CA TYR A 136 3.56 10.35 22.78
C TYR A 136 2.34 10.98 23.43
N GLU A 137 1.79 10.32 24.44
CA GLU A 137 0.75 10.86 25.32
C GLU A 137 1.36 11.64 26.50
#